data_AF-A0A2C5YVI5-F1
#
_entry.id   AF-A0A2C5YVI5-F1
#
_cell.length_a   1.000
_cell.length_b   1.000
_cell.length_c   1.000
_cell.angle_alpha   90.00
_cell.angle_beta   90.00
_cell.angle_gamma   90.00
#
_symmetry.space_group_name_H-M   'P 1'
#
loop_
_entity.id
_entity.type
_entity.pdbx_description
1 polymer ?
#
loop_
_entity_poly.entity_id
_entity_poly.type
_entity_poly.pdbx_seq_one_letter_code
_entity_poly.pdbx_strand_id
1 'polypeptide(L)'
;MASFISFPFAGRDYPVCCLHPGCTARPFRRRADLDRHYKHRHAPDALKESFNCDYLRCTRRLEPFHRLDHFRDHLREYHKEDIEKRGGSHDDRWLVDRHVSTSWWRCPKCLKRVHIDRSGYECPNCRTSCQPRRKEVRQRD
;
A
#
# COMPACT_ATOMS: atom_id res chain seq x y z
N MET A 1 -16.21 -17.72 35.03
CA MET A 1 -15.41 -18.49 34.05
C MET A 1 -16.30 -18.76 32.85
N ALA A 2 -16.15 -18.00 31.76
CA ALA A 2 -16.95 -18.18 30.55
C ALA A 2 -16.08 -18.87 29.49
N SER A 3 -16.40 -20.13 29.20
CA SER A 3 -15.70 -20.99 28.26
C SER A 3 -15.91 -20.51 26.83
N PHE A 4 -14.80 -20.27 26.11
CA PHE A 4 -14.82 -19.99 24.67
C PHE A 4 -14.93 -21.31 23.91
N ILE A 5 -16.10 -21.57 23.32
CA ILE A 5 -16.26 -22.62 22.31
C ILE A 5 -15.82 -22.02 20.97
N SER A 6 -14.65 -22.44 20.50
CA SER A 6 -14.17 -22.13 19.16
C SER A 6 -15.00 -22.89 18.12
N PHE A 7 -15.89 -22.18 17.42
CA PHE A 7 -16.58 -22.73 16.25
C PHE A 7 -15.83 -22.40 14.96
N PRO A 8 -15.64 -23.38 14.05
CA PRO A 8 -15.01 -23.17 12.76
C PRO A 8 -16.02 -22.52 11.81
N PHE A 9 -15.95 -21.20 11.62
CA PHE A 9 -16.86 -20.50 10.70
C PHE A 9 -16.40 -20.66 9.25
N ALA A 10 -17.00 -21.63 8.57
CA ALA A 10 -17.04 -21.71 7.13
C ALA A 10 -17.97 -20.63 6.53
N GLY A 11 -17.38 -19.64 5.87
CA GLY A 11 -17.76 -19.22 4.51
C GLY A 11 -19.20 -18.76 4.19
N ARG A 12 -19.79 -17.84 4.98
CA ARG A 12 -20.85 -16.96 4.46
C ARG A 12 -20.56 -15.51 4.85
N ASP A 13 -19.91 -14.78 3.95
CA ASP A 13 -19.82 -13.32 4.04
C ASP A 13 -21.23 -12.75 3.76
N TYR A 14 -22.02 -12.57 4.82
CA TYR A 14 -23.29 -11.86 4.72
C TYR A 14 -23.04 -10.39 4.37
N PRO A 15 -23.96 -9.73 3.63
CA PRO A 15 -23.85 -8.31 3.35
C PRO A 15 -23.72 -7.52 4.67
N VAL A 16 -22.64 -6.76 4.81
CA VAL A 16 -22.38 -5.92 5.98
C VAL A 16 -22.72 -4.47 5.67
N CYS A 17 -23.54 -3.84 6.51
CA CYS A 17 -24.03 -2.47 6.28
C CYS A 17 -23.24 -1.43 7.07
N CYS A 18 -23.23 -0.19 6.59
CA CYS A 18 -22.80 0.94 7.41
C CYS A 18 -23.92 1.32 8.39
N LEU A 19 -23.56 1.54 9.65
CA LEU A 19 -24.48 1.95 10.73
C LEU A 19 -24.28 3.42 11.13
N HIS A 20 -23.45 4.17 10.40
CA HIS A 20 -23.24 5.59 10.69
C HIS A 20 -24.55 6.37 10.41
N PRO A 21 -25.00 7.24 11.34
CA PRO A 21 -26.23 8.01 11.16
C PRO A 21 -26.25 8.74 9.80
N GLY A 22 -27.34 8.60 9.06
CA GLY A 22 -27.56 9.24 7.76
C GLY A 22 -26.73 8.69 6.59
N CYS A 23 -25.95 7.61 6.78
CA CYS A 23 -25.19 7.01 5.68
C CYS A 23 -26.10 6.19 4.75
N THR A 24 -26.10 6.52 3.47
CA THR A 24 -26.91 5.86 2.43
C THR A 24 -26.13 4.80 1.64
N ALA A 25 -24.99 4.36 2.16
CA ALA A 25 -24.16 3.37 1.48
C ALA A 25 -24.87 2.02 1.36
N ARG A 26 -24.81 1.42 0.17
CA ARG A 26 -25.29 0.06 -0.07
C ARG A 26 -24.55 -0.96 0.80
N PRO A 27 -25.18 -2.11 1.12
CA PRO A 27 -24.51 -3.19 1.83
C PRO A 27 -23.23 -3.65 1.11
N PHE A 28 -22.18 -3.88 1.87
CA PHE A 28 -20.88 -4.33 1.37
C PHE A 28 -20.81 -5.85 1.41
N ARG A 29 -20.13 -6.43 0.43
CA ARG A 29 -19.95 -7.89 0.36
C ARG A 29 -18.96 -8.42 1.40
N ARG A 30 -18.06 -7.58 1.92
CA ARG A 30 -16.99 -8.00 2.86
C ARG A 30 -16.75 -6.93 3.91
N ARG A 31 -16.36 -7.38 5.12
CA ARG A 31 -15.97 -6.51 6.24
C ARG A 31 -14.83 -5.55 5.90
N ALA A 32 -13.87 -5.99 5.08
CA ALA A 32 -12.76 -5.15 4.63
C ALA A 32 -13.22 -3.96 3.76
N ASP A 33 -14.30 -4.11 3.00
CA ASP A 33 -14.84 -3.02 2.18
C ASP A 33 -15.64 -2.03 3.06
N LEU A 34 -16.32 -2.52 4.10
CA LEU A 34 -16.97 -1.68 5.11
C LEU A 34 -15.96 -0.89 5.96
N ASP A 35 -14.89 -1.54 6.44
CA ASP A 35 -13.81 -0.87 7.20
C ASP A 35 -13.19 0.27 6.39
N ARG A 36 -12.90 0.00 5.11
CA ARG A 36 -12.43 1.03 4.18
C ARG A 36 -13.43 2.17 4.02
N HIS A 37 -14.72 1.85 3.89
CA HIS A 37 -15.77 2.86 3.80
C HIS A 37 -15.80 3.78 5.02
N TYR A 38 -15.77 3.23 6.24
CA TYR A 38 -15.71 4.03 7.47
C TYR A 38 -14.47 4.93 7.51
N LYS A 39 -13.29 4.38 7.22
CA LYS A 39 -12.03 5.13 7.22
C LYS A 39 -12.00 6.32 6.25
N HIS A 40 -12.69 6.23 5.11
CA HIS A 40 -12.69 7.33 4.13
C HIS A 40 -13.90 8.25 4.21
N ARG A 41 -15.08 7.74 4.61
CA ARG A 41 -16.33 8.51 4.60
C ARG A 41 -16.71 9.08 5.96
N HIS A 42 -16.33 8.40 7.04
CA HIS A 42 -16.79 8.73 8.40
C HIS A 42 -15.66 9.07 9.36
N ALA A 43 -14.40 8.78 9.02
CA ALA A 43 -13.28 9.30 9.80
C ALA A 43 -13.26 10.84 9.72
N PRO A 44 -12.99 11.53 10.83
CA PRO A 44 -12.66 12.95 10.83
C PRO A 44 -11.53 13.24 9.83
N ASP A 45 -11.57 14.40 9.16
CA ASP A 45 -10.55 14.77 8.17
C ASP A 45 -9.13 14.77 8.77
N ALA A 46 -8.99 15.13 10.05
CA ALA A 46 -7.73 15.08 10.78
C ALA A 46 -7.12 13.66 10.91
N LEU A 47 -7.93 12.61 10.81
CA LEU A 47 -7.50 11.21 10.87
C LEU A 47 -7.37 10.57 9.48
N LYS A 48 -7.78 11.25 8.42
CA LYS A 48 -7.66 10.71 7.06
C LYS A 48 -6.19 10.75 6.64
N GLU A 49 -5.65 9.58 6.35
CA GLU A 49 -4.31 9.49 5.78
C GLU A 49 -4.26 10.21 4.43
N SER A 50 -3.21 11.00 4.24
CA SER A 50 -2.89 11.67 3.00
C SER A 50 -1.46 11.31 2.59
N PHE A 51 -1.30 10.99 1.32
CA PHE A 51 -0.03 10.57 0.74
C PHE A 51 0.35 11.53 -0.38
N ASN A 52 1.34 12.38 -0.12
CA ASN A 52 1.86 13.32 -1.10
C ASN A 52 2.99 12.67 -1.89
N CYS A 53 3.08 12.97 -3.19
CA CYS A 53 4.23 12.56 -3.97
C CYS A 53 5.49 13.32 -3.52
N ASP A 54 6.60 12.61 -3.33
CA ASP A 54 7.88 13.18 -2.88
C ASP A 54 8.79 13.64 -4.04
N TYR A 55 8.35 13.50 -5.28
CA TYR A 55 9.06 14.05 -6.45
C TYR A 55 8.81 15.55 -6.60
N LEU A 56 9.89 16.34 -6.62
CA LEU A 56 9.83 17.81 -6.65
C LEU A 56 9.06 18.38 -7.85
N ARG A 57 9.12 17.72 -9.01
CA ARG A 57 8.46 18.15 -10.25
C ARG A 57 7.08 17.52 -10.47
N CYS A 58 6.57 16.76 -9.49
CA CYS A 58 5.27 16.12 -9.61
C CYS A 58 4.14 17.07 -9.15
N THR A 59 3.12 17.26 -9.97
CA THR A 59 1.94 18.06 -9.62
C THR A 59 1.16 17.46 -8.45
N ARG A 60 1.17 16.13 -8.33
CA ARG A 60 0.57 15.36 -7.21
C ARG A 60 1.33 15.51 -5.88
N ARG A 61 2.35 16.38 -5.82
CA ARG A 61 3.01 16.80 -4.58
C ARG A 61 2.12 17.72 -3.75
N LEU A 62 1.34 18.59 -4.41
CA LEU A 62 0.41 19.51 -3.75
C LEU A 62 -0.99 18.90 -3.58
N GLU A 63 -1.29 17.86 -4.38
CA GLU A 63 -2.57 17.18 -4.41
C GLU A 63 -2.45 15.74 -3.88
N PRO A 64 -2.66 15.50 -2.57
CA PRO A 64 -2.45 14.20 -1.96
C PRO A 64 -3.35 13.11 -2.53
N PHE A 65 -2.90 11.87 -2.39
CA PHE A 65 -3.73 10.69 -2.51
C PHE A 65 -4.29 10.33 -1.14
N HIS A 66 -5.58 9.99 -1.05
CA HIS A 66 -6.19 9.52 0.19
C HIS A 66 -6.19 8.00 0.33
N ARG A 67 -5.56 7.30 -0.62
CA ARG A 67 -5.49 5.85 -0.67
C ARG A 67 -4.09 5.41 -1.06
N LEU A 68 -3.52 4.53 -0.25
CA LEU A 68 -2.17 4.03 -0.41
C LEU A 68 -1.98 3.24 -1.71
N ASP A 69 -3.00 2.52 -2.19
CA ASP A 69 -2.92 1.80 -3.46
C ASP A 69 -2.86 2.72 -4.69
N HIS A 70 -3.65 3.79 -4.70
CA HIS A 70 -3.56 4.80 -5.76
C HIS A 70 -2.21 5.52 -5.75
N PHE A 71 -1.67 5.80 -4.56
CA PHE A 71 -0.32 6.37 -4.46
C PHE A 71 0.75 5.40 -4.97
N ARG A 72 0.64 4.10 -4.66
CA ARG A 72 1.55 3.07 -5.18
C ARG A 72 1.53 3.02 -6.71
N ASP A 73 0.34 3.00 -7.29
CA ASP A 73 0.19 2.91 -8.75
C ASP A 73 0.72 4.17 -9.43
N HIS A 74 0.54 5.35 -8.83
CA HIS A 74 1.16 6.59 -9.29
C HIS A 74 2.69 6.49 -9.34
N LEU A 75 3.34 6.04 -8.25
CA LEU A 75 4.79 5.88 -8.21
C LEU A 75 5.29 4.87 -9.23
N ARG A 76 4.57 3.75 -9.42
CA ARG A 76 4.93 2.73 -10.41
C ARG A 76 4.77 3.25 -11.84
N GLU A 77 3.64 3.83 -12.20
CA GLU A 77 3.32 4.10 -13.61
C GLU A 77 3.83 5.44 -14.10
N TYR A 78 3.77 6.47 -13.25
CA TYR A 78 4.17 7.84 -13.60
C TYR A 78 5.66 8.08 -13.34
N HIS A 79 6.17 7.62 -12.20
CA HIS A 79 7.59 7.76 -11.84
C HIS A 79 8.44 6.56 -12.25
N LYS A 80 7.81 5.53 -12.84
CA LYS A 80 8.48 4.29 -13.27
C LYS A 80 9.28 3.62 -12.16
N GLU A 81 8.92 3.81 -10.88
CA GLU A 81 9.65 3.17 -9.79
C GLU A 81 9.54 1.65 -9.82
N ASP A 82 10.58 0.99 -9.32
CA ASP A 82 10.73 -0.47 -9.29
C ASP A 82 9.90 -1.15 -8.17
N ILE A 83 8.65 -0.73 -7.98
CA ILE A 83 7.76 -1.28 -6.96
C ILE A 83 6.99 -2.46 -7.54
N GLU A 84 7.24 -3.67 -7.05
CA GLU A 84 6.54 -4.88 -7.52
C GLU A 84 5.02 -4.88 -7.24
N LYS A 85 4.25 -5.43 -8.17
CA LYS A 85 2.80 -5.66 -8.00
C LYS A 85 2.60 -6.89 -7.11
N ARG A 86 1.70 -6.77 -6.13
CA ARG A 86 1.37 -7.90 -5.26
C ARG A 86 0.65 -8.99 -6.08
N GLY A 87 1.28 -10.15 -6.24
CA GLY A 87 0.72 -11.30 -6.96
C GLY A 87 0.72 -11.17 -8.50
N GLY A 88 1.55 -10.31 -9.08
CA GLY A 88 1.73 -10.22 -10.53
C GLY A 88 2.77 -11.24 -11.03
N SER A 89 2.61 -11.70 -12.27
CA SER A 89 3.68 -12.45 -12.97
C SER A 89 4.86 -11.52 -13.22
N HIS A 90 6.06 -12.01 -12.94
CA HIS A 90 7.30 -11.26 -13.05
C HIS A 90 7.94 -11.55 -14.41
N ASP A 91 7.76 -10.68 -15.40
CA ASP A 91 8.55 -10.75 -16.63
C ASP A 91 9.97 -10.21 -16.36
N ASP A 92 11.03 -10.94 -16.68
CA ASP A 92 12.40 -10.49 -16.39
C ASP A 92 12.75 -9.12 -16.99
N ARG A 93 12.04 -8.74 -18.05
CA ARG A 93 12.16 -7.44 -18.71
C ARG A 93 11.49 -6.27 -18.00
N TRP A 94 10.59 -6.50 -17.03
CA TRP A 94 9.82 -5.41 -16.42
C TRP A 94 10.69 -4.40 -15.64
N LEU A 95 11.84 -4.84 -15.11
CA LEU A 95 12.77 -3.99 -14.35
C LEU A 95 13.65 -3.11 -15.23
N VAL A 96 13.82 -3.46 -16.51
CA VAL A 96 14.76 -2.79 -17.42
C VAL A 96 14.33 -1.35 -17.73
N ASP A 97 13.02 -1.08 -17.78
CA ASP A 97 12.46 0.25 -18.05
C ASP A 97 12.21 1.06 -16.76
N ARG A 98 12.54 0.52 -15.58
CA ARG A 98 12.18 1.14 -14.29
C ARG A 98 13.33 1.95 -13.73
N HIS A 99 12.97 3.02 -13.01
CA HIS A 99 13.91 3.84 -12.28
C HIS A 99 14.36 3.13 -11.01
N VAL A 100 15.44 2.36 -11.13
CA VAL A 100 16.11 1.69 -10.02
C VAL A 100 17.21 2.60 -9.48
N SER A 101 17.05 3.08 -8.24
CA SER A 101 18.13 3.83 -7.58
C SER A 101 19.09 2.87 -6.86
N THR A 102 20.39 3.13 -6.99
CA THR A 102 21.46 2.40 -6.30
C THR A 102 21.57 2.76 -4.81
N SER A 103 21.08 3.92 -4.38
CA SER A 103 21.23 4.43 -3.01
C SER A 103 19.99 4.30 -2.14
N TRP A 104 18.82 4.03 -2.73
CA TRP A 104 17.58 3.84 -2.00
C TRP A 104 16.60 2.91 -2.73
N TRP A 105 15.67 2.36 -1.96
CA TRP A 105 14.55 1.57 -2.47
C TRP A 105 13.26 1.98 -1.76
N ARG A 106 12.13 1.85 -2.45
CA ARG A 106 10.83 2.13 -1.84
C ARG A 106 10.19 0.87 -1.29
N CYS A 107 9.77 0.92 -0.03
CA CYS A 107 9.08 -0.21 0.61
C CYS A 107 7.72 -0.45 -0.07
N PRO A 108 7.39 -1.69 -0.51
CA PRO A 108 6.14 -1.98 -1.20
C PRO A 108 4.89 -1.83 -0.30
N LYS A 109 5.06 -2.00 1.02
CA LYS A 109 3.99 -1.88 2.01
C LYS A 109 3.81 -0.43 2.45
N CYS A 110 4.87 0.23 2.90
CA CYS A 110 4.77 1.57 3.48
C CYS A 110 4.90 2.71 2.46
N LEU A 111 5.42 2.46 1.27
CA LEU A 111 5.76 3.46 0.24
C LEU A 111 6.72 4.57 0.70
N LYS A 112 7.39 4.37 1.85
CA LYS A 112 8.48 5.23 2.32
C LYS A 112 9.77 4.88 1.58
N ARG A 113 10.56 5.91 1.27
CA ARG A 113 11.93 5.77 0.73
C ARG A 113 12.84 5.26 1.84
N VAL A 114 13.49 4.13 1.61
CA VAL A 114 14.45 3.50 2.51
C VAL A 114 15.82 3.65 1.88
N HIS A 115 16.72 4.35 2.56
CA HIS A 115 18.08 4.50 2.08
C HIS A 115 18.93 3.30 2.50
N ILE A 116 19.70 2.78 1.54
CA ILE A 116 20.46 1.53 1.70
C ILE A 116 21.64 1.74 2.65
N ASP A 117 22.26 2.92 2.63
CA ASP A 117 23.33 3.31 3.55
C ASP A 117 22.93 3.22 5.03
N ARG A 118 21.69 3.57 5.36
CA ARG A 118 21.20 3.71 6.75
C ARG A 118 20.44 2.51 7.27
N SER A 119 19.69 1.84 6.41
CA SER A 119 18.80 0.74 6.81
C SER A 119 18.99 -0.52 5.96
N GLY A 120 19.98 -0.51 5.06
CA GLY A 120 20.21 -1.60 4.12
C GLY A 120 18.95 -1.90 3.31
N TYR A 121 18.63 -3.19 3.25
CA TYR A 121 17.50 -3.71 2.52
C TYR A 121 16.33 -4.10 3.43
N GLU A 122 16.20 -3.47 4.59
CA GLU A 122 15.06 -3.67 5.50
C GLU A 122 14.33 -2.36 5.75
N CYS A 123 13.00 -2.39 5.66
CA CYS A 123 12.20 -1.21 5.93
C CYS A 123 12.11 -0.95 7.45
N PRO A 124 12.57 0.21 7.96
CA PRO A 124 12.56 0.48 9.40
C PRO A 124 11.16 0.60 10.00
N ASN A 125 10.13 0.83 9.17
CA ASN A 125 8.75 1.01 9.63
C ASN A 125 8.00 -0.32 9.79
N CYS A 126 8.14 -1.25 8.84
CA CYS A 126 7.35 -2.48 8.81
C CYS A 126 8.19 -3.77 8.73
N ARG A 127 9.52 -3.65 8.86
CA ARG A 127 10.51 -4.74 8.80
C ARG A 127 10.41 -5.61 7.55
N THR A 128 9.74 -5.12 6.50
CA THR A 128 9.66 -5.83 5.24
C THR A 128 11.00 -5.69 4.54
N SER A 129 11.62 -6.82 4.16
CA SER A 129 12.85 -6.81 3.38
C SER A 129 12.56 -6.40 1.93
N CYS A 130 13.53 -5.71 1.31
CA CYS A 130 13.52 -5.50 -0.13
C CYS A 130 13.53 -6.84 -0.83
N GLN A 131 12.81 -6.97 -1.93
CA GLN A 131 12.70 -8.23 -2.63
C GLN A 131 14.03 -8.62 -3.29
N PRO A 132 14.41 -9.91 -3.29
CA PRO A 132 15.73 -10.37 -3.77
C PRO A 132 16.08 -9.82 -5.15
N ARG A 133 15.17 -9.93 -6.12
CA ARG A 133 15.36 -9.45 -7.49
C ARG A 133 15.70 -7.96 -7.58
N ARG A 134 15.09 -7.12 -6.72
CA ARG A 134 15.40 -5.69 -6.63
C ARG A 134 16.77 -5.41 -6.02
N LYS A 135 17.24 -6.28 -5.12
CA LYS A 135 18.60 -6.20 -4.56
C LYS A 135 19.65 -6.57 -5.62
N GLU A 136 19.40 -7.64 -6.36
CA GLU A 136 20.30 -8.13 -7.41
C GLU A 136 20.58 -7.08 -8.47
N VAL A 137 19.56 -6.37 -8.95
CA VAL A 137 19.76 -5.29 -9.94
C VAL A 137 20.63 -4.16 -9.37
N ARG A 138 20.51 -3.83 -8.09
CA ARG A 138 21.30 -2.78 -7.44
C ARG A 138 22.73 -3.18 -7.09
N GLN A 139 23.02 -4.48 -7.04
CA GLN A 139 24.36 -5.01 -6.77
C GLN A 139 25.17 -5.23 -8.06
N ARG A 140 24.54 -5.11 -9.23
CA ARG A 140 25.18 -5.28 -10.53
C ARG A 140 25.72 -3.99 -11.15
N ASP A 141 25.32 -2.84 -10.60
CA ASP A 141 25.88 -1.50 -10.88
C ASP A 141 26.96 -1.14 -9.85
#